data_AF-A0A382VPK5-F1
#
_entry.id   AF-A0A382VPK5-F1
#
_cell.length_a   1.000
_cell.length_b   1.000
_cell.length_c   1.000
_cell.angle_alpha   90.00
_cell.angle_beta   90.00
_cell.angle_gamma   90.00
#
_symmetry.space_group_name_H-M   'P 1'
#
loop_
_entity.id
_entity.type
_entity.pdbx_description
1 polymer ?
#
loop_
_entity_poly.entity_id
_entity_poly.type
_entity_poly.pdbx_seq_one_letter_code
_entity_poly.pdbx_strand_id
1 'polypeptide(L)'
;MSMGHVKNHLATLVCGVFAVVLTGLWPLMTDFAPILSIVFLMAVPIMWFLVFITWVAQKAADYNHVNTHDEKKKHDELTTEEINTYKLSL
;
A
#
# COMPACT_ATOMS: atom_id res chain seq x y z
N MET A 1 -13.72 -8.79 13.77
CA MET A 1 -12.76 -7.70 13.51
C MET A 1 -11.70 -8.21 12.54
N SER A 2 -12.02 -8.26 11.24
CA SER A 2 -11.09 -8.70 10.19
C SER A 2 -10.38 -7.47 9.64
N MET A 3 -9.38 -6.97 10.38
CA MET A 3 -8.54 -5.88 9.92
C MET A 3 -7.44 -6.47 9.03
N GLY A 4 -7.67 -6.40 7.72
CA GLY A 4 -6.78 -6.90 6.69
C GLY A 4 -5.37 -6.31 6.79
N HIS A 5 -4.44 -7.11 7.31
CA HIS A 5 -3.00 -6.85 7.30
C HIS A 5 -2.39 -6.76 5.89
N VAL A 6 -3.17 -7.03 4.84
CA VAL A 6 -2.76 -6.93 3.43
C VAL A 6 -3.24 -5.64 2.75
N LYS A 7 -4.02 -4.79 3.43
CA LYS A 7 -4.74 -3.69 2.77
C LYS A 7 -3.88 -2.49 2.34
N ASN A 8 -2.63 -2.35 2.80
CA ASN A 8 -1.77 -1.24 2.36
C ASN A 8 -0.65 -1.62 1.39
N HIS A 9 -0.40 -2.92 1.14
CA HIS A 9 0.68 -3.40 0.24
C HIS A 9 0.14 -4.05 -1.06
N LEU A 10 -1.17 -4.01 -1.28
CA LEU A 10 -1.82 -4.65 -2.42
C LEU A 10 -1.45 -3.99 -3.76
N ALA A 11 -1.30 -2.66 -3.80
CA ALA A 11 -1.03 -1.97 -5.07
C ALA A 11 0.43 -2.15 -5.54
N THR A 12 1.38 -2.36 -4.62
CA THR A 12 2.77 -2.67 -4.97
C THR A 12 2.92 -4.12 -5.36
N LEU A 13 2.20 -5.01 -4.67
CA LEU A 13 2.17 -6.42 -5.03
C LEU A 13 1.60 -6.60 -6.44
N VAL A 14 0.47 -5.96 -6.78
CA VAL A 14 -0.12 -6.08 -8.12
C VAL A 14 0.78 -5.45 -9.19
N CYS A 15 1.36 -4.27 -8.94
CA CYS A 15 2.30 -3.65 -9.88
C CYS A 15 3.58 -4.48 -10.04
N GLY A 16 4.08 -5.09 -8.96
CA GLY A 16 5.28 -5.93 -8.97
C GLY A 16 5.06 -7.23 -9.74
N VAL A 17 3.94 -7.92 -9.50
CA VAL A 17 3.56 -9.11 -10.27
C VAL A 17 3.43 -8.77 -11.75
N PHE A 18 2.79 -7.65 -12.09
CA PHE A 18 2.67 -7.21 -13.47
C PHE A 18 4.03 -6.91 -14.11
N ALA A 19 4.95 -6.25 -13.40
CA ALA A 19 6.31 -5.97 -13.89
C ALA A 19 7.11 -7.26 -14.14
N VAL A 20 6.99 -8.26 -13.26
CA VAL A 20 7.65 -9.57 -13.43
C VAL A 20 7.06 -10.32 -14.63
N VAL A 21 5.74 -10.36 -14.77
CA VAL A 21 5.09 -10.99 -15.94
C VAL A 21 5.51 -10.30 -17.23
N LEU A 22 5.54 -8.96 -17.27
CA LEU A 22 5.97 -8.20 -18.44
C LEU A 22 7.44 -8.48 -18.79
N THR A 23 8.31 -8.58 -17.79
CA THR A 23 9.74 -8.89 -17.97
C THR A 23 9.94 -10.33 -18.46
N GLY A 24 9.18 -11.30 -17.92
CA GLY A 24 9.23 -12.70 -18.35
C GLY A 24 8.63 -12.95 -19.73
N LEU A 25 7.67 -12.13 -20.15
CA LEU A 25 7.04 -12.20 -21.47
C LEU A 25 7.93 -11.61 -22.58
N TRP A 26 8.93 -10.81 -22.22
CA TRP A 26 9.84 -10.13 -23.15
C TRP A 26 10.59 -11.08 -24.11
N PRO A 27 11.31 -12.14 -23.64
CA PRO A 27 12.00 -13.05 -24.56
C PRO A 27 11.03 -13.74 -25.53
N LEU A 28 9.86 -14.16 -25.04
CA LEU A 28 8.83 -14.78 -25.87
C LEU A 28 8.39 -13.84 -26.99
N MET A 29 8.05 -12.59 -26.67
CA MET A 29 7.57 -11.62 -27.67
C MET A 29 8.65 -11.12 -28.63
N THR A 30 9.91 -11.10 -28.18
CA THR A 30 11.07 -10.74 -29.02
C THR A 30 11.30 -11.76 -30.13
N ASP A 31 11.14 -13.05 -29.82
CA ASP A 31 11.28 -14.14 -30.80
C ASP A 31 10.17 -14.12 -31.86
N PHE A 32 8.96 -13.67 -31.52
CA PHE A 32 7.86 -13.54 -32.49
C PHE A 32 7.96 -12.29 -33.38
N ALA A 33 8.37 -11.15 -32.80
CA ALA A 33 8.43 -9.89 -33.53
C ALA A 33 9.51 -8.96 -32.93
N PRO A 34 10.66 -8.78 -33.62
CA PRO A 34 11.79 -8.01 -33.11
C PRO A 34 11.47 -6.55 -32.79
N ILE A 35 10.48 -5.97 -33.45
CA ILE A 35 10.03 -4.59 -33.21
C ILE A 35 9.42 -4.39 -31.82
N LEU A 36 8.85 -5.43 -31.20
CA LEU A 36 8.33 -5.37 -29.84
C LEU A 36 9.45 -5.16 -28.81
N SER A 37 10.69 -5.54 -29.13
CA SER A 37 11.84 -5.38 -28.23
C SER A 37 12.04 -3.94 -27.78
N ILE A 38 11.83 -2.97 -28.68
CA ILE A 38 11.90 -1.54 -28.35
C ILE A 38 10.78 -1.13 -27.39
N VAL A 39 9.58 -1.69 -27.56
CA VAL A 39 8.44 -1.43 -26.67
C VAL A 39 8.72 -1.96 -25.28
N PHE A 40 9.20 -3.20 -25.16
CA PHE A 40 9.56 -3.81 -23.87
C PHE A 40 10.76 -3.11 -23.22
N LEU A 41 11.76 -2.68 -23.99
CA LEU A 41 12.92 -1.95 -23.48
C LEU A 41 12.54 -0.63 -22.80
N MET A 42 11.47 0.03 -23.26
CA MET A 42 10.92 1.22 -22.60
C MET A 42 9.90 0.87 -21.52
N ALA A 43 9.03 -0.11 -21.75
CA ALA A 43 7.94 -0.44 -20.84
C ALA A 43 8.41 -1.11 -19.54
N VAL A 44 9.41 -2.00 -19.60
CA VAL A 44 9.96 -2.69 -18.42
C VAL A 44 10.51 -1.72 -17.38
N PRO A 45 11.43 -0.79 -17.70
CA PRO A 45 11.93 0.16 -16.70
C PRO A 45 10.85 1.11 -16.19
N ILE A 46 9.89 1.53 -17.03
CA ILE A 46 8.76 2.36 -16.59
C ILE A 46 7.89 1.61 -15.57
N MET A 47 7.60 0.32 -15.80
CA MET A 47 6.84 -0.49 -14.86
C MET A 47 7.57 -0.67 -13.52
N TRP A 48 8.88 -0.93 -13.55
CA TRP A 48 9.69 -1.00 -12.34
C TRP A 48 9.74 0.34 -11.59
N PHE A 49 9.77 1.45 -12.30
CA PHE A 49 9.67 2.78 -11.70
C PHE A 49 8.31 3.00 -11.02
N LEU A 50 7.21 2.59 -11.64
CA LEU A 50 5.87 2.66 -11.03
C LEU A 50 5.75 1.80 -9.79
N VAL A 51 6.35 0.60 -9.78
CA VAL A 51 6.44 -0.26 -8.58
C VAL A 51 7.15 0.46 -7.45
N PHE A 52 8.27 1.13 -7.74
CA PHE A 52 9.03 1.87 -6.74
C PHE A 52 8.22 3.04 -6.16
N ILE A 53 7.57 3.85 -7.01
CA ILE A 53 6.76 4.98 -6.55
C ILE A 53 5.55 4.53 -5.74
N THR A 54 4.84 3.48 -6.18
CA THR A 54 3.71 2.92 -5.40
C THR A 54 4.16 2.36 -4.06
N TRP A 55 5.38 1.84 -3.96
CA TRP A 55 5.97 1.38 -2.71
C TRP A 55 6.28 2.52 -1.75
N VAL A 56 6.91 3.58 -2.24
CA VAL A 56 7.15 4.79 -1.44
C VAL A 56 5.83 5.42 -0.98
N ALA A 57 4.83 5.49 -1.86
CA ALA A 57 3.53 6.06 -1.53
C ALA A 57 2.79 5.28 -0.42
N GLN A 58 2.82 3.95 -0.48
CA GLN A 58 2.25 3.10 0.57
C GLN A 58 2.99 3.24 1.88
N LYS A 59 4.33 3.27 1.83
CA LYS A 59 5.16 3.46 3.01
C LYS A 59 4.85 4.80 3.69
N ALA A 60 4.68 5.87 2.93
CA ALA A 60 4.29 7.18 3.45
C ALA A 60 2.89 7.18 4.08
N ALA A 61 1.92 6.51 3.46
CA ALA A 61 0.57 6.36 4.01
C ALA A 61 0.56 5.58 5.35
N ASP A 62 1.38 4.52 5.46
CA ASP A 62 1.53 3.76 6.70
C ASP A 62 2.09 4.62 7.84
N TYR A 63 3.07 5.50 7.56
CA TYR A 63 3.61 6.41 8.58
C TYR A 63 2.59 7.45 9.07
N ASN A 64 1.68 7.90 8.20
CA ASN A 64 0.69 8.92 8.57
C ASN A 64 -0.51 8.33 9.36
N HIS A 65 -0.75 7.02 9.27
CA HIS A 65 -1.82 6.34 10.01
C HIS A 65 -1.46 6.04 11.49
N VAL A 66 -0.17 6.00 11.85
CA VAL A 66 0.25 5.75 13.24
C VAL A 66 -0.10 6.91 14.19
N ASN A 67 -0.21 8.14 13.69
CA ASN A 67 -0.46 9.32 14.54
C ASN A 67 -1.95 9.62 14.80
N THR A 68 -2.89 8.89 14.20
CA THR A 68 -4.35 9.19 14.29
C THR A 68 -5.10 8.26 15.26
N HIS A 69 -4.44 7.27 15.86
CA HIS A 69 -5.11 6.32 16.76
C HIS A 69 -4.96 6.60 18.27
N ASP A 70 -4.26 7.66 18.67
CA ASP A 70 -4.15 8.06 20.08
C ASP A 70 -5.22 9.07 20.52
N GLU A 71 -5.73 9.92 19.61
CA GLU A 71 -6.73 10.93 20.00
C GLU A 71 -8.11 10.32 20.31
N LYS A 72 -8.54 9.30 19.56
CA LYS A 72 -9.88 8.71 19.77
C LYS A 72 -9.96 7.84 21.03
N LYS A 73 -8.86 7.19 21.42
CA LYS A 73 -8.83 6.40 22.67
C LYS A 73 -8.84 7.31 23.89
N LYS A 74 -8.05 8.39 23.88
CA LYS A 74 -8.04 9.36 24.98
C LYS A 74 -9.40 10.00 25.22
N HIS A 75 -10.15 10.33 24.17
CA HIS A 75 -11.47 10.95 24.32
C HIS A 75 -12.51 10.00 24.94
N ASP A 76 -12.48 8.72 24.58
CA ASP A 76 -13.39 7.69 25.11
C ASP A 76 -13.03 7.36 26.58
N GLU A 77 -11.74 7.34 26.90
CA GLU A 77 -11.24 7.09 28.26
C GLU A 77 -11.57 8.29 29.19
N LEU A 78 -11.36 9.53 28.72
CA LEU A 78 -11.75 10.74 29.47
C LEU A 78 -13.27 10.80 29.71
N THR A 79 -14.08 10.48 28.69
CA THR A 79 -15.54 10.52 28.84
C THR A 79 -16.05 9.45 29.81
N THR A 80 -15.38 8.29 29.86
CA THR A 80 -15.73 7.20 30.77
C THR A 80 -15.33 7.53 32.21
N GLU A 81 -14.18 8.17 32.43
CA GLU A 81 -13.75 8.67 33.74
C GLU A 81 -14.67 9.77 34.28
N GLU A 82 -15.10 10.71 33.43
CA GLU A 82 -16.08 11.73 33.82
C GLU A 82 -17.41 11.10 34.25
N ILE A 83 -17.96 10.16 33.47
CA ILE A 83 -19.22 9.48 33.78
C ILE A 83 -19.14 8.71 35.12
N ASN A 84 -18.03 8.03 35.40
CA ASN A 84 -17.84 7.30 36.67
C ASN A 84 -17.76 8.24 37.87
N THR A 85 -17.11 9.40 37.72
CA THR A 85 -16.99 10.39 38.81
C THR A 85 -18.37 10.95 39.21
N TYR A 86 -19.24 11.21 38.24
CA TYR A 86 -20.62 11.65 38.51
C TYR A 86 -21.48 10.57 39.17
N LYS A 87 -21.26 9.29 38.85
CA LYS A 87 -21.98 8.15 39.46
C LYS A 87 -21.58 7.90 40.92
N LEU A 88 -20.33 8.20 41.29
CA LEU A 88 -19.79 8.00 42.64
C LEU A 88 -20.13 9.15 43.60
N SER A 89 -20.51 10.30 43.04
CA SER A 89 -20.87 11.53 43.77
C SER A 89 -22.37 11.63 44.08
N LEU A 90 -23.16 10.61 43.73
CA LEU A 90 -24.61 10.49 43.97
C LEU A 90 -24.87 9.36 44.96
#